data_AF-A0A0C2HJL7-F1
#
_entry.id   AF-A0A0C2HJL7-F1
#
_cell.length_a   1.000
_cell.length_b   1.000
_cell.length_c   1.000
_cell.angle_alpha   90.00
_cell.angle_beta   90.00
_cell.angle_gamma   90.00
#
_symmetry.space_group_name_H-M   'P 1'
#
loop_
_entity.id
_entity.type
_entity.pdbx_description
1 polymer ?
#
loop_
_entity_poly.entity_id
_entity_poly.type
_entity_poly.pdbx_seq_one_letter_code
_entity_poly.pdbx_strand_id
1 'polypeptide(L)'
;MRKVKMSLDIGKEHNNLFLESNEEIRSIYHINGFMSEDGFVDSFESDAKELNTLENERIALDSITKIDLDYMLEFHIFAFGEKEVGVYQFKSNKLRNLHKLRDKVYEIPCEKSYSIDNSKIAAILADHFYSIITHEENLFPFPEKILYNFLFQKQEKLYRNNIFSYYDFIDEVNAFKEKYKVQFEQSEGTEIILSSLCVMRKYLNIEWIEIYRLLERENDMPKPDLRNFIANIDEELMSVWDKVEFGSIKVEIEEEQGVKKVNMKKLLDDIKKVFGVENRADVKGIYLIYSNDELFYVGESKKGIYSRLRRHFSKEEKSKNGEGPKRYSFFKDLLEGELRIDILRMEEGLEYRKLLEEIITLSERPKYKQSIDIDYVVPVDHEEGTEEDEDK
;
A
#
# COMPACT_ATOMS: atom_id res chain seq x y z
N MET A 1 36.29 3.95 -3.18
CA MET A 1 35.97 4.82 -4.35
C MET A 1 34.56 5.35 -4.17
N ARG A 2 34.29 6.61 -4.51
CA ARG A 2 32.91 7.15 -4.49
C ARG A 2 32.13 6.45 -5.61
N LYS A 3 31.00 5.81 -5.27
CA LYS A 3 30.14 5.11 -6.25
C LYS A 3 29.50 6.08 -7.24
N VAL A 4 29.18 7.28 -6.77
CA VAL A 4 28.45 8.30 -7.50
C VAL A 4 29.25 9.60 -7.52
N LYS A 5 29.31 10.25 -8.67
CA LYS A 5 29.96 11.54 -8.88
C LYS A 5 29.01 12.49 -9.60
N MET A 6 28.88 13.70 -9.08
CA MET A 6 28.06 14.74 -9.70
C MET A 6 28.92 15.87 -10.25
N SER A 7 28.55 16.39 -11.41
CA SER A 7 29.21 17.55 -12.00
C SER A 7 28.22 18.50 -12.63
N LEU A 8 28.58 19.78 -12.65
CA LEU A 8 27.79 20.87 -13.20
C LEU A 8 28.60 21.61 -14.25
N ASP A 9 28.04 21.80 -15.44
CA ASP A 9 28.62 22.55 -16.55
C ASP A 9 27.89 23.89 -16.77
N ILE A 10 28.31 24.95 -16.07
CA ILE A 10 27.68 26.29 -16.20
C ILE A 10 27.93 26.95 -17.57
N GLY A 11 28.65 26.28 -18.48
CA GLY A 11 28.79 26.70 -19.87
C GLY A 11 27.59 26.32 -20.74
N LYS A 12 26.67 25.49 -20.22
CA LYS A 12 25.45 25.07 -20.91
C LYS A 12 24.22 25.66 -20.23
N GLU A 13 23.27 26.12 -21.04
CA GLU A 13 21.97 26.60 -20.56
C GLU A 13 21.02 25.45 -20.20
N HIS A 14 21.16 24.29 -20.87
CA HIS A 14 20.33 23.12 -20.65
C HIS A 14 21.18 21.86 -20.44
N ASN A 15 20.62 20.86 -19.73
CA ASN A 15 21.25 19.56 -19.47
C ASN A 15 22.67 19.75 -18.93
N ASN A 16 22.77 20.53 -17.86
CA ASN A 16 24.05 21.01 -17.35
C ASN A 16 24.42 20.38 -16.01
N LEU A 17 23.49 19.68 -15.36
CA LEU A 17 23.75 18.84 -14.20
C LEU A 17 23.91 17.39 -14.65
N PHE A 18 24.98 16.74 -14.19
CA PHE A 18 25.33 15.40 -14.62
C PHE A 18 25.64 14.48 -13.46
N LEU A 19 25.30 13.20 -13.66
CA LEU A 19 25.64 12.09 -12.79
C LEU A 19 26.55 11.11 -13.55
N GLU A 20 27.59 10.65 -12.87
CA GLU A 20 28.46 9.57 -13.31
C GLU A 20 28.55 8.53 -12.20
N SER A 21 28.56 7.26 -12.57
CA SER A 21 28.78 6.14 -11.66
C SER A 21 29.90 5.25 -12.18
N ASN A 22 30.67 4.63 -11.30
CA ASN A 22 31.69 3.66 -11.67
C ASN A 22 31.15 2.22 -11.80
N GLU A 23 29.85 2.03 -11.64
CA GLU A 23 29.14 0.75 -11.80
C GLU A 23 27.74 1.02 -12.36
N GLU A 24 27.05 -0.02 -12.84
CA GLU A 24 25.64 0.11 -13.20
C GLU A 24 24.81 0.33 -11.93
N ILE A 25 24.06 1.43 -11.88
CA ILE A 25 23.25 1.80 -10.71
C ILE A 25 21.87 2.23 -11.16
N ARG A 26 20.85 1.59 -10.60
CA ARG A 26 19.51 2.17 -10.55
C ARG A 26 19.45 3.14 -9.40
N SER A 27 18.96 4.35 -9.65
CA SER A 27 18.75 5.33 -8.60
C SER A 27 17.52 6.19 -8.83
N ILE A 28 17.09 6.86 -7.78
CA ILE A 28 16.18 8.00 -7.89
C ILE A 28 16.89 9.25 -7.44
N TYR A 29 16.55 10.37 -8.07
CA TYR A 29 17.02 11.67 -7.65
C TYR A 29 15.86 12.62 -7.38
N HIS A 30 16.11 13.56 -6.46
CA HIS A 30 15.19 14.61 -6.07
C HIS A 30 15.99 15.90 -5.87
N ILE A 31 15.41 17.01 -6.34
CA ILE A 31 15.99 18.35 -6.29
C ILE A 31 14.99 19.26 -5.58
N ASN A 32 15.47 19.98 -4.58
CA ASN A 32 14.73 21.02 -3.91
C ASN A 32 15.60 22.27 -3.82
N GLY A 33 15.04 23.45 -4.04
CA GLY A 33 15.77 24.68 -3.83
C GLY A 33 14.99 25.88 -4.29
N PHE A 34 15.72 26.90 -4.74
CA PHE A 34 15.13 28.09 -5.30
C PHE A 34 15.51 28.22 -6.77
N MET A 35 14.53 28.58 -7.60
CA MET A 35 14.72 28.85 -9.02
C MET A 35 14.49 30.34 -9.27
N SER A 36 15.32 30.94 -10.14
CA SER A 36 15.10 32.31 -10.57
C SER A 36 14.58 32.38 -12.00
N GLU A 37 13.31 32.75 -12.16
CA GLU A 37 12.72 33.12 -13.44
C GLU A 37 12.47 34.64 -13.49
N ASP A 38 12.95 35.32 -14.53
CA ASP A 38 12.74 36.76 -14.77
C ASP A 38 13.11 37.71 -13.59
N GLY A 39 14.02 37.28 -12.71
CA GLY A 39 14.49 38.06 -11.56
C GLY A 39 13.67 37.88 -10.28
N PHE A 40 12.65 37.01 -10.31
CA PHE A 40 11.93 36.54 -9.12
C PHE A 40 12.49 35.19 -8.68
N VAL A 41 12.64 35.01 -7.37
CA VAL A 41 13.19 33.79 -6.75
C VAL A 41 12.05 33.04 -6.10
N ASP A 42 11.69 31.88 -6.64
CA ASP A 42 10.64 31.01 -6.13
C ASP A 42 11.24 29.70 -5.61
N SER A 43 10.70 29.15 -4.53
CA SER A 43 11.06 27.80 -4.08
C SER A 43 10.44 26.76 -5.01
N PHE A 44 11.19 25.72 -5.35
CA PHE A 44 10.69 24.58 -6.12
C PHE A 44 11.10 23.27 -5.46
N GLU A 45 10.24 22.26 -5.61
CA GLU A 45 10.51 20.88 -5.25
C GLU A 45 10.15 20.00 -6.47
N SER A 46 11.12 19.24 -6.98
CA SER A 46 10.88 18.34 -8.10
C SER A 46 10.32 17.01 -7.62
N ASP A 47 9.43 16.38 -8.39
CA ASP A 47 9.09 14.97 -8.18
C ASP A 47 10.34 14.08 -8.25
N ALA A 48 10.34 12.97 -7.50
CA ALA A 48 11.40 11.97 -7.55
C ALA A 48 11.45 11.31 -8.95
N LYS A 49 12.61 11.37 -9.60
CA LYS A 49 12.80 10.84 -10.96
C LYS A 49 13.72 9.62 -10.93
N GLU A 50 13.31 8.55 -11.60
CA GLU A 50 14.09 7.32 -11.76
C GLU A 50 15.15 7.49 -12.85
N LEU A 51 16.35 6.96 -12.60
CA LEU A 51 17.45 6.94 -13.55
C LEU A 51 18.19 5.59 -13.46
N ASN A 52 18.73 5.14 -14.59
CA ASN A 52 19.66 4.02 -14.64
C ASN A 52 20.96 4.51 -15.28
N THR A 53 22.07 4.44 -14.55
CA THR A 53 23.40 4.76 -15.08
C THR A 53 24.12 3.50 -15.47
N LEU A 54 24.68 3.43 -16.68
CA LEU A 54 25.67 2.42 -17.03
C LEU A 54 27.04 2.75 -16.41
N GLU A 55 27.89 1.74 -16.28
CA GLU A 55 29.25 1.92 -15.76
C GLU A 55 30.03 2.96 -16.58
N ASN A 56 30.55 3.97 -15.88
CA ASN A 56 31.32 5.10 -16.42
C ASN A 56 30.55 5.97 -17.44
N GLU A 57 29.22 5.84 -17.51
CA GLU A 57 28.39 6.72 -18.33
C GLU A 57 28.09 8.03 -17.61
N ARG A 58 28.12 9.13 -18.36
CA ARG A 58 27.71 10.46 -17.90
C ARG A 58 26.30 10.77 -18.37
N ILE A 59 25.36 10.83 -17.44
CA ILE A 59 23.95 11.12 -17.73
C ILE A 59 23.61 12.54 -17.29
N ALA A 60 22.89 13.27 -18.15
CA ALA A 60 22.30 14.55 -17.78
C ALA A 60 21.06 14.32 -16.92
N LEU A 61 21.03 14.96 -15.75
CA LEU A 61 19.90 14.89 -14.82
C LEU A 61 18.88 15.98 -15.12
N ASP A 62 19.32 17.23 -15.02
CA ASP A 62 18.45 18.40 -15.12
C ASP A 62 19.23 19.64 -15.59
N SER A 63 18.52 20.77 -15.70
CA SER A 63 19.07 22.08 -16.02
C SER A 63 19.01 22.97 -14.79
N ILE A 64 20.16 23.41 -14.28
CA ILE A 64 20.29 24.24 -13.09
C ILE A 64 20.92 25.57 -13.51
N THR A 65 20.25 26.69 -13.27
CA THR A 65 20.82 28.00 -13.56
C THR A 65 21.90 28.36 -12.54
N LYS A 66 22.76 29.31 -12.91
CA LYS A 66 23.78 29.83 -11.98
C LYS A 66 23.15 30.47 -10.73
N ILE A 67 21.95 31.02 -10.86
CA ILE A 67 21.24 31.65 -9.75
C ILE A 67 20.75 30.58 -8.77
N ASP A 68 20.20 29.47 -9.29
CA ASP A 68 19.63 28.39 -8.46
C ASP A 68 20.66 27.78 -7.49
N LEU A 69 21.92 27.68 -7.90
CA LEU A 69 23.01 27.19 -7.05
C LEU A 69 23.48 28.15 -5.95
N ASP A 70 23.23 29.45 -6.13
CA ASP A 70 23.56 30.49 -5.15
C ASP A 70 22.46 30.66 -4.09
N TYR A 71 21.26 30.10 -4.31
CA TYR A 71 20.11 30.18 -3.41
C TYR A 71 19.66 28.83 -2.85
N MET A 72 20.48 28.16 -2.02
CA MET A 72 20.05 26.98 -1.24
C MET A 72 19.49 25.81 -2.08
N LEU A 73 20.38 25.11 -2.78
CA LEU A 73 20.04 23.94 -3.57
C LEU A 73 20.37 22.65 -2.81
N GLU A 74 19.37 21.80 -2.62
CA GLU A 74 19.44 20.51 -1.96
C GLU A 74 19.15 19.38 -2.96
N PHE A 75 19.98 18.34 -2.91
CA PHE A 75 19.89 17.19 -3.77
C PHE A 75 19.95 15.91 -2.96
N HIS A 76 19.07 14.98 -3.30
CA HIS A 76 19.08 13.63 -2.78
C HIS A 76 19.21 12.63 -3.93
N ILE A 77 20.10 11.66 -3.77
CA ILE A 77 20.20 10.51 -4.66
C ILE A 77 20.09 9.26 -3.80
N PHE A 78 19.14 8.39 -4.15
CA PHE A 78 18.98 7.08 -3.55
C PHE A 78 19.42 6.04 -4.56
N ALA A 79 20.58 5.42 -4.31
CA ALA A 79 21.15 4.39 -5.16
C ALA A 79 20.73 3.01 -4.64
N PHE A 80 19.99 2.25 -5.45
CA PHE A 80 19.55 0.90 -5.10
C PHE A 80 20.70 -0.08 -5.28
N GLY A 81 21.19 -0.64 -4.18
CA GLY A 81 22.18 -1.72 -4.17
C GLY A 81 21.56 -3.10 -3.95
N GLU A 82 22.40 -4.13 -3.93
CA GLU A 82 21.96 -5.52 -3.70
C GLU A 82 21.28 -5.72 -2.34
N LYS A 83 21.78 -5.08 -1.28
CA LYS A 83 21.31 -5.27 0.11
C LYS A 83 20.83 -4.01 0.80
N GLU A 84 21.20 -2.85 0.27
CA GLU A 84 20.89 -1.57 0.88
C GLU A 84 20.66 -0.48 -0.19
N VAL A 85 19.87 0.53 0.18
CA VAL A 85 19.74 1.77 -0.57
C VAL A 85 20.73 2.78 0.01
N GLY A 86 21.70 3.21 -0.79
CA GLY A 86 22.65 4.24 -0.41
C GLY A 86 22.05 5.64 -0.61
N VAL A 87 22.06 6.45 0.45
CA VAL A 87 21.54 7.82 0.42
C VAL A 87 22.70 8.79 0.30
N TYR A 88 22.73 9.54 -0.81
CA TYR A 88 23.71 10.58 -1.06
C TYR A 88 23.02 11.93 -1.02
N GLN A 89 23.63 12.87 -0.33
CA GLN A 89 23.05 14.19 -0.12
C GLN A 89 24.06 15.26 -0.48
N PHE A 90 23.55 16.33 -1.06
CA PHE A 90 24.29 17.55 -1.24
C PHE A 90 23.40 18.73 -0.89
N LYS A 91 23.95 19.67 -0.12
CA LYS A 91 23.30 20.94 0.22
C LYS A 91 24.27 22.07 -0.03
N SER A 92 23.98 22.89 -1.04
CA SER A 92 24.74 24.10 -1.34
C SER A 92 24.14 25.28 -0.63
N ASN A 93 24.99 26.14 -0.06
CA ASN A 93 24.59 27.50 0.28
C ASN A 93 25.10 28.55 -0.73
N LYS A 94 26.19 28.28 -1.50
CA LYS A 94 26.82 29.18 -2.51
C LYS A 94 27.72 28.44 -3.51
N LEU A 95 27.71 28.85 -4.78
CA LEU A 95 28.47 28.24 -5.89
C LEU A 95 30.00 28.26 -5.68
N ARG A 96 30.51 29.28 -4.98
CA ARG A 96 31.94 29.46 -4.68
C ARG A 96 32.56 28.33 -3.85
N ASN A 97 31.74 27.46 -3.28
CA ASN A 97 32.17 26.34 -2.46
C ASN A 97 32.38 25.05 -3.30
N LEU A 98 32.08 25.06 -4.59
CA LEU A 98 32.26 23.91 -5.47
C LEU A 98 33.70 23.81 -5.99
N HIS A 99 34.21 22.59 -6.10
CA HIS A 99 35.56 22.34 -6.60
C HIS A 99 35.55 22.44 -8.15
N LYS A 100 36.34 23.36 -8.71
CA LYS A 100 36.43 23.53 -10.17
C LYS A 100 37.22 22.36 -10.78
N LEU A 101 36.58 21.57 -11.65
CA LEU A 101 37.21 20.46 -12.36
C LEU A 101 37.97 20.95 -13.60
N ARG A 102 37.33 21.80 -14.40
CA ARG A 102 37.90 22.43 -15.60
C ARG A 102 37.13 23.70 -15.94
N ASP A 103 37.41 24.33 -17.09
CA ASP A 103 36.69 25.55 -17.44
C ASP A 103 35.17 25.32 -17.48
N LYS A 104 34.44 26.19 -16.77
CA LYS A 104 32.99 26.14 -16.54
C LYS A 104 32.40 24.84 -15.96
N VAL A 105 33.22 23.87 -15.57
CA VAL A 105 32.76 22.59 -15.00
C VAL A 105 33.20 22.46 -13.55
N TYR A 106 32.25 22.16 -12.68
CA TYR A 106 32.42 22.06 -11.24
C TYR A 106 32.00 20.69 -10.75
N GLU A 107 32.68 20.18 -9.72
CA GLU A 107 32.27 19.00 -8.99
C GLU A 107 31.29 19.39 -7.90
N ILE A 108 30.18 18.66 -7.83
CA ILE A 108 29.23 18.73 -6.73
C ILE A 108 29.62 17.64 -5.73
N PRO A 109 30.03 17.98 -4.50
CA PRO A 109 30.41 17.00 -3.49
C PRO A 109 29.16 16.24 -3.02
N CYS A 110 28.85 15.15 -3.70
CA CYS A 110 27.78 14.24 -3.37
C CYS A 110 28.39 13.05 -2.61
N GLU A 111 28.33 13.09 -1.28
CA GLU A 111 28.88 12.04 -0.42
C GLU A 111 27.75 11.15 0.12
N LYS A 112 28.04 9.85 0.26
CA LYS A 112 27.11 8.91 0.90
C LYS A 112 26.93 9.35 2.35
N SER A 113 25.72 9.75 2.70
CA SER A 113 25.36 10.19 4.04
C SER A 113 25.09 8.99 4.94
N TYR A 114 24.26 8.05 4.47
CA TYR A 114 23.94 6.80 5.16
C TYR A 114 23.41 5.76 4.16
N SER A 115 23.00 4.59 4.65
CA SER A 115 22.25 3.60 3.89
C SER A 115 21.11 3.02 4.71
N ILE A 116 20.11 2.51 4.00
CA ILE A 116 18.93 1.87 4.56
C ILE A 116 18.90 0.43 4.05
N ASP A 117 18.77 -0.55 4.94
CA ASP A 117 18.71 -1.96 4.56
C ASP A 117 17.46 -2.23 3.70
N ASN A 118 17.62 -2.97 2.60
CA ASN A 118 16.52 -3.31 1.70
C ASN A 118 15.40 -4.04 2.45
N SER A 119 15.75 -4.98 3.34
CA SER A 119 14.77 -5.74 4.13
C SER A 119 13.97 -4.86 5.09
N LYS A 120 14.52 -3.73 5.57
CA LYS A 120 13.76 -2.77 6.41
C LYS A 120 12.73 -2.00 5.58
N ILE A 121 13.13 -1.54 4.39
CA ILE A 121 12.23 -0.87 3.45
C ILE A 121 11.12 -1.84 3.02
N ALA A 122 11.48 -3.09 2.74
CA ALA A 122 10.53 -4.13 2.37
C ALA A 122 9.56 -4.49 3.50
N ALA A 123 10.02 -4.52 4.75
CA ALA A 123 9.13 -4.71 5.90
C ALA A 123 8.09 -3.58 5.99
N ILE A 124 8.52 -2.32 5.81
CA ILE A 124 7.59 -1.18 5.79
C ILE A 124 6.61 -1.28 4.62
N LEU A 125 7.07 -1.63 3.42
CA LEU A 125 6.16 -1.86 2.28
C LEU A 125 5.18 -3.02 2.55
N ALA A 126 5.59 -4.05 3.28
CA ALA A 126 4.74 -5.18 3.66
C ALA A 126 3.68 -4.76 4.70
N ASP A 127 4.09 -4.05 5.76
CA ASP A 127 3.19 -3.49 6.79
C ASP A 127 2.10 -2.57 6.18
N HIS A 128 2.34 -2.11 4.96
CA HIS A 128 1.52 -1.17 4.20
C HIS A 128 1.08 -1.73 2.84
N PHE A 129 1.02 -3.06 2.66
CA PHE A 129 0.74 -3.69 1.37
C PHE A 129 -0.47 -3.09 0.66
N TYR A 130 -1.56 -2.92 1.38
CA TYR A 130 -2.83 -2.47 0.82
C TYR A 130 -3.01 -0.96 0.82
N SER A 131 -2.09 -0.20 1.43
CA SER A 131 -2.19 1.25 1.35
C SER A 131 -1.78 1.67 -0.05
N ILE A 132 -2.77 2.01 -0.88
CA ILE A 132 -2.56 2.84 -2.05
C ILE A 132 -2.39 4.25 -1.49
N ILE A 133 -1.21 4.53 -0.91
CA ILE A 133 -0.97 5.79 -0.19
C ILE A 133 -1.19 6.94 -1.17
N THR A 134 -2.34 7.57 -1.03
CA THR A 134 -2.71 8.78 -1.74
C THR A 134 -2.06 9.92 -0.98
N HIS A 135 -0.82 10.24 -1.33
CA HIS A 135 -0.16 11.52 -1.04
C HIS A 135 -0.39 12.14 0.35
N GLU A 136 -0.22 11.40 1.45
CA GLU A 136 -0.16 12.03 2.78
C GLU A 136 1.29 12.28 3.18
N GLU A 137 1.63 13.56 3.33
CA GLU A 137 2.99 14.11 3.26
C GLU A 137 3.89 13.85 4.48
N ASN A 138 3.43 13.13 5.51
CA ASN A 138 4.06 13.16 6.85
C ASN A 138 4.37 11.82 7.53
N LEU A 139 4.16 10.66 6.89
CA LEU A 139 4.42 9.36 7.55
C LEU A 139 5.91 9.04 7.78
N PHE A 140 6.80 9.64 6.99
CA PHE A 140 8.24 9.34 7.04
C PHE A 140 9.08 10.62 7.18
N PRO A 141 10.21 10.58 7.90
CA PRO A 141 11.10 11.72 8.00
C PRO A 141 11.72 12.04 6.63
N PHE A 142 12.01 13.32 6.40
CA PHE A 142 12.81 13.72 5.25
C PHE A 142 14.28 13.29 5.45
N PRO A 143 14.97 12.77 4.43
CA PRO A 143 14.53 12.61 3.04
C PRO A 143 13.92 11.24 2.71
N GLU A 144 13.83 10.30 3.67
CA GLU A 144 13.30 8.95 3.43
C GLU A 144 11.89 8.94 2.85
N LYS A 145 11.07 9.95 3.19
CA LYS A 145 9.75 10.15 2.56
C LYS A 145 9.79 10.15 1.03
N ILE A 146 10.86 10.66 0.41
CA ILE A 146 11.03 10.68 -1.04
C ILE A 146 11.10 9.25 -1.58
N LEU A 147 11.88 8.39 -0.92
CA LEU A 147 12.06 6.99 -1.31
C LEU A 147 10.76 6.21 -1.18
N TYR A 148 10.08 6.30 -0.03
CA TYR A 148 8.82 5.58 0.18
C TYR A 148 7.73 6.05 -0.77
N ASN A 149 7.55 7.37 -0.94
CA ASN A 149 6.58 7.92 -1.89
C ASN A 149 6.83 7.41 -3.31
N PHE A 150 8.09 7.38 -3.74
CA PHE A 150 8.44 6.81 -5.05
C PHE A 150 8.04 5.33 -5.15
N LEU A 151 8.36 4.50 -4.16
CA LEU A 151 8.05 3.07 -4.19
C LEU A 151 6.54 2.80 -4.20
N PHE A 152 5.77 3.52 -3.39
CA PHE A 152 4.29 3.44 -3.39
C PHE A 152 3.68 3.93 -4.71
N GLN A 153 4.22 4.99 -5.32
CA GLN A 153 3.79 5.44 -6.65
C GLN A 153 4.07 4.37 -7.73
N LYS A 154 5.20 3.64 -7.63
CA LYS A 154 5.49 2.53 -8.54
C LYS A 154 4.53 1.36 -8.34
N GLN A 155 4.23 1.01 -7.10
CA GLN A 155 3.22 0.00 -6.76
C GLN A 155 1.85 0.38 -7.34
N GLU A 156 1.40 1.61 -7.11
CA GLU A 156 0.12 2.09 -7.62
C GLU A 156 0.09 2.07 -9.16
N LYS A 157 1.17 2.51 -9.81
CA LYS A 157 1.27 2.47 -11.27
C LYS A 157 1.17 1.05 -11.81
N LEU A 158 1.80 0.08 -11.15
CA LEU A 158 1.72 -1.34 -11.52
C LEU A 158 0.30 -1.88 -11.36
N TYR A 159 -0.33 -1.57 -10.23
CA TYR A 159 -1.72 -1.94 -9.96
C TYR A 159 -2.67 -1.39 -11.04
N ARG A 160 -2.62 -0.07 -11.29
CA ARG A 160 -3.46 0.61 -12.29
C ARG A 160 -3.22 0.12 -13.72
N ASN A 161 -2.02 -0.36 -14.03
CA ASN A 161 -1.66 -0.88 -15.36
C ASN A 161 -1.91 -2.39 -15.52
N ASN A 162 -2.63 -3.03 -14.58
CA ASN A 162 -2.87 -4.47 -14.53
C ASN A 162 -1.56 -5.28 -14.41
N ILE A 163 -1.18 -5.60 -13.17
CA ILE A 163 0.03 -6.35 -12.83
C ILE A 163 0.15 -7.69 -13.55
N PHE A 164 -0.96 -8.33 -13.93
CA PHE A 164 -0.95 -9.61 -14.65
C PHE A 164 -0.43 -9.51 -16.10
N SER A 165 -0.22 -8.30 -16.61
CA SER A 165 0.44 -8.08 -17.90
C SER A 165 1.96 -8.20 -17.86
N TYR A 166 2.56 -8.30 -16.66
CA TYR A 166 4.00 -8.43 -16.46
C TYR A 166 4.42 -9.90 -16.42
N TYR A 167 4.39 -10.58 -17.58
CA TYR A 167 4.54 -12.04 -17.69
C TYR A 167 5.78 -12.61 -16.96
N ASP A 168 6.97 -12.02 -17.14
CA ASP A 168 8.20 -12.50 -16.50
C ASP A 168 8.07 -12.53 -14.97
N PHE A 169 7.45 -11.50 -14.38
CA PHE A 169 7.21 -11.43 -12.95
C PHE A 169 6.14 -12.44 -12.50
N ILE A 170 5.09 -12.64 -13.30
CA ILE A 170 4.03 -13.61 -12.99
C ILE A 170 4.57 -15.04 -13.02
N ASP A 171 5.51 -15.36 -13.90
CA ASP A 171 6.17 -16.66 -13.91
C ASP A 171 7.01 -16.89 -12.65
N GLU A 172 7.74 -15.87 -12.18
CA GLU A 172 8.42 -15.91 -10.88
C GLU A 172 7.44 -16.13 -9.72
N VAL A 173 6.29 -15.43 -9.74
CA VAL A 173 5.23 -15.59 -8.73
C VAL A 173 4.67 -17.00 -8.76
N ASN A 174 4.45 -17.59 -9.94
CA ASN A 174 3.94 -18.96 -10.06
C ASN A 174 4.93 -19.98 -9.48
N ALA A 175 6.22 -19.83 -9.77
CA ALA A 175 7.27 -20.66 -9.17
C ALA A 175 7.34 -20.47 -7.64
N PHE A 176 7.18 -19.24 -7.16
CA PHE A 176 7.09 -18.93 -5.73
C PHE A 176 5.90 -19.63 -5.05
N LYS A 177 4.71 -19.53 -5.66
CA LYS A 177 3.49 -20.19 -5.17
C LYS A 177 3.67 -21.70 -5.04
N GLU A 178 4.26 -22.33 -6.05
CA GLU A 178 4.52 -23.77 -6.05
C GLU A 178 5.53 -24.15 -4.96
N LYS A 179 6.66 -23.44 -4.90
CA LYS A 179 7.75 -23.73 -3.97
C LYS A 179 7.36 -23.59 -2.50
N TYR A 180 6.65 -22.51 -2.17
CA TYR A 180 6.28 -22.18 -0.79
C TYR A 180 4.83 -22.54 -0.45
N LYS A 181 4.12 -23.22 -1.37
CA LYS A 181 2.71 -23.59 -1.25
C LYS A 181 1.79 -22.41 -0.91
N VAL A 182 2.12 -21.23 -1.43
CA VAL A 182 1.32 -20.01 -1.27
C VAL A 182 0.25 -19.96 -2.34
N GLN A 183 -0.98 -19.64 -1.95
CA GLN A 183 -2.06 -19.36 -2.88
C GLN A 183 -2.41 -17.88 -2.84
N PHE A 184 -2.49 -17.28 -4.03
CA PHE A 184 -3.01 -15.94 -4.22
C PHE A 184 -4.37 -16.08 -4.88
N GLU A 185 -5.41 -15.51 -4.26
CA GLU A 185 -6.74 -15.51 -4.85
C GLU A 185 -6.87 -14.49 -5.98
N GLN A 186 -7.92 -14.60 -6.79
CA GLN A 186 -8.19 -13.62 -7.83
C GLN A 186 -8.98 -12.45 -7.25
N SER A 187 -8.26 -11.46 -6.70
CA SER A 187 -8.85 -10.28 -6.09
C SER A 187 -8.07 -9.00 -6.36
N GLU A 188 -8.74 -7.87 -6.17
CA GLU A 188 -8.12 -6.54 -6.16
C GLU A 188 -7.01 -6.42 -5.10
N GLY A 189 -7.21 -7.04 -3.92
CA GLY A 189 -6.19 -7.07 -2.87
C GLY A 189 -4.94 -7.81 -3.31
N THR A 190 -5.10 -8.91 -4.04
CA THR A 190 -4.01 -9.69 -4.61
C THR A 190 -3.23 -8.88 -5.64
N GLU A 191 -3.91 -8.13 -6.51
CA GLU A 191 -3.24 -7.27 -7.48
C GLU A 191 -2.36 -6.22 -6.80
N ILE A 192 -2.82 -5.67 -5.67
CA ILE A 192 -2.08 -4.70 -4.86
C ILE A 192 -0.86 -5.36 -4.18
N ILE A 193 -1.04 -6.54 -3.57
CA ILE A 193 0.07 -7.31 -2.98
C ILE A 193 1.11 -7.63 -4.05
N LEU A 194 0.69 -8.22 -5.19
CA LEU A 194 1.60 -8.57 -6.28
C LEU A 194 2.33 -7.35 -6.83
N SER A 195 1.67 -6.20 -6.90
CA SER A 195 2.31 -4.93 -7.29
C SER A 195 3.40 -4.52 -6.31
N SER A 196 3.16 -4.70 -5.01
CA SER A 196 4.13 -4.42 -3.95
C SER A 196 5.31 -5.39 -3.99
N LEU A 197 5.04 -6.69 -4.14
CA LEU A 197 6.08 -7.72 -4.30
C LEU A 197 6.93 -7.45 -5.55
N CYS A 198 6.32 -7.00 -6.64
CA CYS A 198 7.04 -6.58 -7.84
C CYS A 198 7.98 -5.42 -7.54
N VAL A 199 7.54 -4.41 -6.80
CA VAL A 199 8.40 -3.29 -6.35
C VAL A 199 9.55 -3.80 -5.47
N MET A 200 9.28 -4.67 -4.50
CA MET A 200 10.32 -5.25 -3.63
C MET A 200 11.35 -6.04 -4.43
N ARG A 201 10.93 -6.91 -5.35
CA ARG A 201 11.82 -7.67 -6.23
C ARG A 201 12.64 -6.74 -7.12
N LYS A 202 11.97 -5.80 -7.77
CA LYS A 202 12.56 -4.95 -8.79
C LYS A 202 13.53 -3.92 -8.22
N TYR A 203 13.16 -3.23 -7.13
CA TYR A 203 13.93 -2.10 -6.60
C TYR A 203 14.80 -2.47 -5.40
N LEU A 204 14.34 -3.40 -4.57
CA LEU A 204 14.99 -3.74 -3.31
C LEU A 204 15.71 -5.10 -3.37
N ASN A 205 15.67 -5.81 -4.50
CA ASN A 205 16.30 -7.11 -4.70
C ASN A 205 15.96 -8.12 -3.58
N ILE A 206 14.75 -8.04 -3.03
CA ILE A 206 14.34 -8.92 -1.93
C ILE A 206 14.15 -10.32 -2.45
N GLU A 207 14.81 -11.29 -1.83
CA GLU A 207 14.67 -12.68 -2.24
C GLU A 207 13.29 -13.25 -1.90
N TRP A 208 12.82 -14.21 -2.71
CA TRP A 208 11.51 -14.84 -2.51
C TRP A 208 11.35 -15.49 -1.13
N ILE A 209 12.43 -15.99 -0.54
CA ILE A 209 12.42 -16.52 0.84
C ILE A 209 12.17 -15.42 1.89
N GLU A 210 12.65 -14.20 1.66
CA GLU A 210 12.42 -13.07 2.55
C GLU A 210 10.99 -12.54 2.38
N ILE A 211 10.49 -12.47 1.14
CA ILE A 211 9.08 -12.18 0.85
C ILE A 211 8.17 -13.17 1.58
N TYR A 212 8.47 -14.47 1.50
CA TYR A 212 7.71 -15.49 2.21
C TYR A 212 7.64 -15.22 3.72
N ARG A 213 8.78 -14.89 4.35
CA ARG A 213 8.83 -14.56 5.79
C ARG A 213 8.06 -13.29 6.15
N LEU A 214 8.02 -12.31 5.25
CA LEU A 214 7.23 -11.09 5.47
C LEU A 214 5.73 -11.42 5.42
N LEU A 215 5.30 -12.23 4.45
CA LEU A 215 3.91 -12.70 4.34
C LEU A 215 3.50 -13.62 5.51
N GLU A 216 4.39 -14.51 5.98
CA GLU A 216 4.11 -15.33 7.17
C GLU A 216 3.98 -14.47 8.44
N ARG A 217 4.82 -13.44 8.60
CA ARG A 217 4.76 -12.53 9.76
C ARG A 217 3.45 -11.77 9.87
N GLU A 218 2.80 -11.46 8.75
CA GLU A 218 1.51 -10.78 8.78
C GLU A 218 0.42 -11.59 9.49
N ASN A 219 0.48 -12.93 9.45
CA ASN A 219 -0.51 -13.79 10.12
C ASN A 219 -0.45 -13.72 11.66
N ASP A 220 0.67 -13.25 12.23
CA ASP A 220 0.90 -13.14 13.69
C ASP A 220 0.96 -11.67 14.19
N MET A 221 0.73 -10.68 13.32
CA MET A 221 0.78 -9.29 13.76
C MET A 221 -0.45 -8.89 14.58
N PRO A 222 -0.27 -8.26 15.75
CA PRO A 222 -1.38 -7.69 16.50
C PRO A 222 -2.08 -6.65 15.64
N LYS A 223 -3.41 -6.76 15.54
CA LYS A 223 -4.24 -5.78 14.83
C LYS A 223 -3.86 -4.38 15.31
N PRO A 224 -3.54 -3.42 14.41
CA PRO A 224 -3.20 -2.08 14.84
C PRO A 224 -4.37 -1.51 15.65
N ASP A 225 -4.07 -0.81 16.74
CA ASP A 225 -5.10 -0.09 17.49
C ASP A 225 -5.67 0.98 16.56
N LEU A 226 -6.90 0.76 16.10
CA LEU A 226 -7.57 1.59 15.10
C LEU A 226 -7.55 3.07 15.50
N ARG A 227 -7.70 3.37 16.80
CA ARG A 227 -7.70 4.74 17.30
C ARG A 227 -6.33 5.38 17.16
N ASN A 228 -5.27 4.67 17.54
CA ASN A 228 -3.89 5.17 17.39
C ASN A 228 -3.49 5.25 15.91
N PHE A 229 -3.99 4.33 15.09
CA PHE A 229 -3.75 4.34 13.65
C PHE A 229 -4.37 5.58 12.99
N ILE A 230 -5.65 5.86 13.27
CA ILE A 230 -6.31 7.08 12.77
C ILE A 230 -5.62 8.34 13.32
N ALA A 231 -5.16 8.32 14.59
CA ALA A 231 -4.46 9.45 15.21
C ALA A 231 -3.10 9.78 14.60
N ASN A 232 -2.44 8.79 14.01
CA ASN A 232 -1.19 9.01 13.30
C ASN A 232 -1.39 9.44 11.84
N ILE A 233 -2.61 9.33 11.31
CA ILE A 233 -2.95 9.69 9.94
C ILE A 233 -3.28 11.17 9.88
N ASP A 234 -4.32 11.62 10.58
CA ASP A 234 -4.83 12.97 10.43
C ASP A 234 -5.69 13.42 11.63
N GLU A 235 -5.46 14.65 12.11
CA GLU A 235 -6.19 15.22 13.25
C GLU A 235 -7.67 15.50 12.93
N GLU A 236 -7.99 15.87 11.70
CA GLU A 236 -9.37 16.11 11.24
C GLU A 236 -10.14 14.78 11.15
N LEU A 237 -9.50 13.73 10.62
CA LEU A 237 -10.03 12.38 10.57
C LEU A 237 -10.26 11.79 11.97
N MET A 238 -9.37 12.08 12.93
CA MET A 238 -9.60 11.73 14.34
C MET A 238 -10.79 12.47 14.95
N SER A 239 -10.93 13.76 14.66
CA SER A 239 -12.08 14.54 15.09
C SER A 239 -13.38 13.98 14.51
N VAL A 240 -13.36 13.46 13.28
CA VAL A 240 -14.50 12.72 12.70
C VAL A 240 -14.71 11.39 13.44
N TRP A 241 -13.65 10.62 13.69
CA TRP A 241 -13.71 9.33 14.40
C TRP A 241 -14.32 9.45 15.79
N ASP A 242 -13.92 10.48 16.56
CA ASP A 242 -14.43 10.73 17.92
C ASP A 242 -15.92 11.10 17.95
N LYS A 243 -16.51 11.50 16.81
CA LYS A 243 -17.93 11.81 16.66
C LYS A 243 -18.76 10.64 16.12
N VAL A 244 -18.13 9.52 15.76
CA VAL A 244 -18.83 8.35 15.25
C VAL A 244 -19.68 7.73 16.36
N GLU A 245 -20.96 7.51 16.05
CA GLU A 245 -21.85 6.77 16.94
C GLU A 245 -21.77 5.27 16.64
N PHE A 246 -21.43 4.48 17.65
CA PHE A 246 -21.37 3.02 17.55
C PHE A 246 -22.69 2.37 17.97
N GLY A 247 -23.12 1.36 17.21
CA GLY A 247 -24.24 0.50 17.57
C GLY A 247 -24.04 -0.93 17.10
N SER A 248 -24.36 -1.91 17.95
CA SER A 248 -24.27 -3.34 17.63
C SER A 248 -25.65 -3.99 17.63
N ILE A 249 -25.93 -4.83 16.64
CA ILE A 249 -27.25 -5.39 16.38
C ILE A 249 -27.11 -6.89 16.12
N LYS A 250 -27.75 -7.71 16.95
CA LYS A 250 -27.91 -9.14 16.67
C LYS A 250 -28.97 -9.32 15.58
N VAL A 251 -28.63 -10.03 14.51
CA VAL A 251 -29.51 -10.25 13.37
C VAL A 251 -30.33 -11.51 13.60
N GLU A 252 -31.64 -11.41 13.49
CA GLU A 252 -32.52 -12.57 13.54
C GLU A 252 -32.65 -13.21 12.15
N ILE A 253 -32.43 -14.53 12.12
CA ILE A 253 -32.58 -15.38 10.94
C ILE A 253 -33.83 -16.23 11.15
N GLU A 254 -34.76 -16.15 10.21
CA GLU A 254 -35.96 -16.96 10.14
C GLU A 254 -35.76 -18.11 9.13
N GLU A 255 -36.32 -19.27 9.40
CA GLU A 255 -36.31 -20.41 8.49
C GLU A 255 -37.73 -20.71 8.03
N GLU A 256 -37.99 -20.51 6.72
CA GLU A 256 -39.28 -20.82 6.09
C GLU A 256 -39.05 -21.84 4.98
N GLN A 257 -39.72 -23.00 5.05
CA GLN A 257 -39.66 -24.06 4.04
C GLN A 257 -38.22 -24.54 3.74
N GLY A 258 -37.34 -24.55 4.75
CA GLY A 258 -35.92 -24.93 4.61
C GLY A 258 -35.03 -23.85 4.01
N VAL A 259 -35.55 -22.62 3.82
CA VAL A 259 -34.79 -21.46 3.35
C VAL A 259 -34.60 -20.48 4.51
N LYS A 260 -33.35 -20.26 4.90
CA LYS A 260 -32.96 -19.24 5.88
C LYS A 260 -33.01 -17.85 5.26
N LYS A 261 -33.59 -16.87 5.97
CA LYS A 261 -33.67 -15.46 5.57
C LYS A 261 -33.52 -14.54 6.78
N VAL A 262 -32.98 -13.35 6.57
CA VAL A 262 -32.95 -12.32 7.61
C VAL A 262 -34.33 -11.71 7.79
N ASN A 263 -34.77 -11.55 9.05
CA ASN A 263 -35.95 -10.75 9.37
C ASN A 263 -35.64 -9.26 9.14
N MET A 264 -35.82 -8.81 7.90
CA MET A 264 -35.47 -7.45 7.47
C MET A 264 -36.29 -6.37 8.19
N LYS A 265 -37.53 -6.69 8.62
CA LYS A 265 -38.37 -5.75 9.36
C LYS A 265 -37.78 -5.52 10.75
N LYS A 266 -37.49 -6.59 11.48
CA LYS A 266 -36.87 -6.50 12.79
C LYS A 266 -35.50 -5.83 12.74
N LEU A 267 -34.66 -6.19 11.76
CA LEU A 267 -33.37 -5.52 11.55
C LEU A 267 -33.53 -4.00 11.37
N LEU A 268 -34.54 -3.55 10.62
CA LEU A 268 -34.81 -2.12 10.48
C LEU A 268 -35.23 -1.48 11.80
N ASP A 269 -36.14 -2.13 12.52
CA ASP A 269 -36.66 -1.61 13.80
C ASP A 269 -35.55 -1.55 14.86
N ASP A 270 -34.66 -2.54 14.89
CA ASP A 270 -33.49 -2.56 15.76
C ASP A 270 -32.49 -1.45 15.41
N ILE A 271 -32.18 -1.23 14.11
CA ILE A 271 -31.34 -0.09 13.67
C ILE A 271 -31.94 1.23 14.14
N LYS A 272 -33.25 1.44 13.92
CA LYS A 272 -33.93 2.66 14.32
C LYS A 272 -33.88 2.87 15.84
N LYS A 273 -34.10 1.79 16.59
CA LYS A 273 -34.08 1.81 18.05
C LYS A 273 -32.70 2.14 18.60
N VAL A 274 -31.64 1.54 18.04
CA VAL A 274 -30.25 1.75 18.49
C VAL A 274 -29.80 3.19 18.31
N PHE A 275 -30.14 3.81 17.16
CA PHE A 275 -29.72 5.18 16.84
C PHE A 275 -30.78 6.24 17.10
N GLY A 276 -31.94 5.88 17.66
CA GLY A 276 -33.02 6.82 17.96
C GLY A 276 -33.60 7.54 16.75
N VAL A 277 -33.55 6.93 15.55
CA VAL A 277 -33.99 7.57 14.30
C VAL A 277 -35.35 7.05 13.82
N GLU A 278 -36.12 7.92 13.16
CA GLU A 278 -37.39 7.51 12.55
C GLU A 278 -37.21 7.01 11.11
N ASN A 279 -36.29 7.61 10.34
CA ASN A 279 -36.07 7.30 8.94
C ASN A 279 -34.79 6.47 8.73
N ARG A 280 -34.94 5.36 7.99
CA ARG A 280 -33.84 4.43 7.68
C ARG A 280 -32.68 5.07 6.90
N ALA A 281 -32.94 6.18 6.22
CA ALA A 281 -31.93 6.89 5.43
C ALA A 281 -30.97 7.70 6.31
N ASP A 282 -31.30 7.91 7.59
CA ASP A 282 -30.55 8.78 8.50
C ASP A 282 -29.37 8.06 9.17
N VAL A 283 -29.30 6.73 9.00
CA VAL A 283 -28.15 5.91 9.43
C VAL A 283 -27.23 5.69 8.24
N LYS A 284 -26.19 6.53 8.14
CA LYS A 284 -25.15 6.53 7.10
C LYS A 284 -23.79 6.34 7.76
N GLY A 285 -22.79 5.89 7.02
CA GLY A 285 -21.46 5.60 7.54
C GLY A 285 -20.99 4.20 7.16
N ILE A 286 -20.41 3.47 8.11
CA ILE A 286 -19.76 2.17 7.90
C ILE A 286 -20.54 1.08 8.63
N TYR A 287 -20.61 -0.11 8.04
CA TYR A 287 -21.18 -1.30 8.67
C TYR A 287 -20.22 -2.46 8.57
N LEU A 288 -20.20 -3.26 9.62
CA LEU A 288 -19.39 -4.44 9.79
C LEU A 288 -20.35 -5.61 10.03
N ILE A 289 -20.30 -6.62 9.17
CA ILE A 289 -21.09 -7.85 9.31
C ILE A 289 -20.18 -8.87 9.97
N TYR A 290 -20.62 -9.45 11.08
CA TYR A 290 -19.95 -10.55 11.77
C TYR A 290 -20.79 -11.82 11.62
N SER A 291 -20.12 -12.96 11.44
CA SER A 291 -20.73 -14.29 11.45
C SER A 291 -19.92 -15.18 12.38
N ASN A 292 -20.59 -15.79 13.36
CA ASN A 292 -19.95 -16.59 14.42
C ASN A 292 -18.80 -15.83 15.12
N ASP A 293 -19.05 -14.55 15.46
CA ASP A 293 -18.08 -13.62 16.07
C ASP A 293 -16.83 -13.28 15.23
N GLU A 294 -16.70 -13.82 14.03
CA GLU A 294 -15.68 -13.40 13.06
C GLU A 294 -16.19 -12.24 12.21
N LEU A 295 -15.36 -11.20 12.04
CA LEU A 295 -15.70 -10.10 11.13
C LEU A 295 -15.76 -10.65 9.71
N PHE A 296 -16.93 -10.69 9.11
CA PHE A 296 -17.17 -11.27 7.80
C PHE A 296 -17.01 -10.26 6.66
N TYR A 297 -17.53 -9.03 6.84
CA TYR A 297 -17.56 -8.02 5.77
C TYR A 297 -17.58 -6.60 6.34
N VAL A 298 -16.89 -5.67 5.67
CA VAL A 298 -16.93 -4.23 5.96
C VAL A 298 -17.45 -3.52 4.73
N GLY A 299 -18.27 -2.48 4.91
CA GLY A 299 -18.63 -1.60 3.80
C GLY A 299 -19.23 -0.28 4.25
N GLU A 300 -19.39 0.64 3.29
CA GLU A 300 -19.93 1.98 3.54
C GLU A 300 -21.28 2.24 2.85
N SER A 301 -21.99 3.26 3.36
CA SER A 301 -23.14 3.83 2.68
C SER A 301 -23.34 5.32 2.98
N LYS A 302 -23.24 6.15 1.93
CA LYS A 302 -23.71 7.55 1.96
C LYS A 302 -25.23 7.70 1.96
N LYS A 303 -25.97 6.71 1.46
CA LYS A 303 -27.43 6.80 1.20
C LYS A 303 -28.29 6.09 2.25
N GLY A 304 -27.67 5.38 3.20
CA GLY A 304 -28.35 4.59 4.22
C GLY A 304 -27.81 3.16 4.27
N ILE A 305 -27.38 2.73 5.45
CA ILE A 305 -26.76 1.42 5.70
C ILE A 305 -27.77 0.28 5.50
N TYR A 306 -29.00 0.43 5.99
CA TYR A 306 -30.06 -0.58 5.85
C TYR A 306 -30.28 -1.03 4.39
N SER A 307 -30.27 -0.08 3.45
CA SER A 307 -30.45 -0.38 2.03
C SER A 307 -29.31 -1.23 1.46
N ARG A 308 -28.08 -1.03 1.95
CA ARG A 308 -26.91 -1.84 1.57
C ARG A 308 -26.99 -3.25 2.17
N LEU A 309 -27.31 -3.35 3.46
CA LEU A 309 -27.49 -4.62 4.16
C LEU A 309 -28.57 -5.49 3.49
N ARG A 310 -29.74 -4.91 3.19
CA ARG A 310 -30.80 -5.59 2.44
C ARG A 310 -30.31 -6.16 1.11
N ARG A 311 -29.47 -5.39 0.39
CA ARG A 311 -28.89 -5.84 -0.87
C ARG A 311 -27.95 -7.02 -0.65
N HIS A 312 -27.10 -7.00 0.38
CA HIS A 312 -26.19 -8.11 0.68
C HIS A 312 -26.94 -9.38 1.06
N PHE A 313 -27.91 -9.32 1.97
CA PHE A 313 -28.69 -10.49 2.37
C PHE A 313 -29.52 -11.07 1.21
N SER A 314 -29.92 -10.25 0.23
CA SER A 314 -30.55 -10.75 -1.00
C SER A 314 -29.59 -11.44 -1.98
N LYS A 315 -28.26 -11.34 -1.79
CA LYS A 315 -27.28 -12.01 -2.66
C LYS A 315 -27.17 -13.49 -2.37
N GLU A 316 -27.28 -13.90 -1.10
CA GLU A 316 -27.24 -15.32 -0.73
C GLU A 316 -28.38 -16.08 -1.42
N GLU A 317 -29.59 -15.55 -1.37
CA GLU A 317 -30.77 -16.11 -2.03
C GLU A 317 -30.54 -16.28 -3.55
N LYS A 318 -29.94 -15.28 -4.19
CA LYS A 318 -29.58 -15.33 -5.62
C LYS A 318 -28.43 -16.29 -5.92
N SER A 319 -27.49 -16.47 -4.98
CA SER A 319 -26.36 -17.39 -5.12
C SER A 319 -26.80 -18.83 -4.98
N LYS A 320 -27.66 -19.15 -3.99
CA LYS A 320 -28.23 -20.49 -3.78
C LYS A 320 -29.09 -20.93 -4.99
N ASN A 321 -29.77 -19.99 -5.65
CA ASN A 321 -30.58 -20.27 -6.84
C ASN A 321 -29.80 -20.22 -8.17
N GLY A 322 -28.49 -19.93 -8.16
CA GLY A 322 -27.68 -19.84 -9.39
C GLY A 322 -27.97 -18.63 -10.29
N GLU A 323 -28.74 -17.65 -9.80
CA GLU A 323 -29.18 -16.46 -10.55
C GLU A 323 -28.24 -15.24 -10.37
N GLY A 324 -27.17 -15.40 -9.58
CA GLY A 324 -26.21 -14.34 -9.26
C GLY A 324 -24.87 -14.46 -10.03
N PRO A 325 -24.15 -13.35 -10.26
CA PRO A 325 -22.77 -13.41 -10.73
C PRO A 325 -21.88 -14.19 -9.74
N LYS A 326 -20.88 -14.94 -10.24
CA LYS A 326 -20.01 -15.84 -9.45
C LYS A 326 -19.52 -15.24 -8.12
N ARG A 327 -19.22 -13.93 -8.08
CA ARG A 327 -18.86 -13.17 -6.87
C ARG A 327 -19.86 -13.20 -5.70
N TYR A 328 -21.06 -13.75 -5.88
CA TYR A 328 -22.04 -13.91 -4.80
C TYR A 328 -21.86 -15.24 -4.04
N SER A 329 -21.03 -16.16 -4.54
CA SER A 329 -20.73 -17.44 -3.88
C SER A 329 -20.15 -17.26 -2.48
N PHE A 330 -19.41 -16.17 -2.25
CA PHE A 330 -18.86 -15.84 -0.94
C PHE A 330 -19.95 -15.63 0.14
N PHE A 331 -21.14 -15.18 -0.25
CA PHE A 331 -22.27 -14.98 0.66
C PHE A 331 -23.11 -16.26 0.87
N LYS A 332 -22.73 -17.41 0.28
CA LYS A 332 -23.59 -18.60 0.20
C LYS A 332 -23.93 -19.20 1.57
N ASP A 333 -23.02 -19.06 2.54
CA ASP A 333 -23.17 -19.66 3.88
C ASP A 333 -23.25 -18.60 4.99
N LEU A 334 -23.50 -17.33 4.63
CA LEU A 334 -23.53 -16.24 5.60
C LEU A 334 -24.62 -16.46 6.67
N LEU A 335 -25.80 -16.94 6.27
CA LEU A 335 -26.92 -17.19 7.16
C LEU A 335 -26.83 -18.52 7.96
N GLU A 336 -25.75 -19.28 7.83
CA GLU A 336 -25.59 -20.53 8.58
C GLU A 336 -25.14 -20.31 10.03
N GLY A 337 -24.57 -19.13 10.34
CA GLY A 337 -24.04 -18.78 11.67
C GLY A 337 -24.86 -17.75 12.45
N GLU A 338 -24.42 -17.45 13.67
CA GLU A 338 -24.93 -16.31 14.44
C GLU A 338 -24.45 -15.00 13.80
N LEU A 339 -25.39 -14.15 13.39
CA LEU A 339 -25.09 -12.89 12.73
C LEU A 339 -25.18 -11.69 13.68
N ARG A 340 -24.17 -10.84 13.61
CA ARG A 340 -24.13 -9.53 14.27
C ARG A 340 -23.74 -8.46 13.26
N ILE A 341 -24.33 -7.28 13.37
CA ILE A 341 -23.94 -6.12 12.57
C ILE A 341 -23.52 -5.02 13.52
N ASP A 342 -22.29 -4.56 13.37
CA ASP A 342 -21.83 -3.34 14.03
C ASP A 342 -21.93 -2.19 13.02
N ILE A 343 -22.40 -1.04 13.49
CA ILE A 343 -22.64 0.15 12.68
C ILE A 343 -21.88 1.31 13.31
N LEU A 344 -21.10 1.99 12.47
CA LEU A 344 -20.41 3.23 12.77
C LEU A 344 -21.15 4.35 12.02
N ARG A 345 -22.11 4.96 12.72
CA ARG A 345 -22.97 6.01 12.16
C ARG A 345 -22.19 7.33 12.16
N MET A 346 -22.22 7.99 11.00
CA MET A 346 -21.54 9.25 10.73
C MET A 346 -22.58 10.32 10.37
N GLU A 347 -22.79 11.28 11.26
CA GLU A 347 -23.61 12.47 10.98
C GLU A 347 -22.77 13.55 10.27
N GLU A 348 -21.52 13.73 10.70
CA GLU A 348 -20.51 14.61 10.12
C GLU A 348 -19.40 13.81 9.44
N GLY A 349 -18.60 14.45 8.57
CA GLY A 349 -17.43 13.81 7.96
C GLY A 349 -17.74 12.65 7.00
N LEU A 350 -18.95 12.60 6.43
CA LEU A 350 -19.38 11.51 5.54
C LEU A 350 -18.48 11.37 4.29
N GLU A 351 -17.79 12.42 3.88
CA GLU A 351 -16.75 12.40 2.85
C GLU A 351 -15.63 11.40 3.17
N TYR A 352 -15.22 11.31 4.45
CA TYR A 352 -14.15 10.41 4.93
C TYR A 352 -14.58 8.95 5.11
N ARG A 353 -15.87 8.62 4.99
CA ARG A 353 -16.38 7.25 5.21
C ARG A 353 -15.67 6.16 4.40
N LYS A 354 -15.18 6.49 3.20
CA LYS A 354 -14.46 5.54 2.34
C LYS A 354 -13.07 5.26 2.88
N LEU A 355 -12.36 6.32 3.28
CA LEU A 355 -11.05 6.22 3.90
C LEU A 355 -11.15 5.45 5.22
N LEU A 356 -12.14 5.74 6.06
CA LEU A 356 -12.37 5.00 7.30
C LEU A 356 -12.75 3.53 7.06
N GLU A 357 -13.54 3.23 6.02
CA GLU A 357 -13.84 1.83 5.64
C GLU A 357 -12.60 1.07 5.20
N GLU A 358 -11.72 1.74 4.43
CA GLU A 358 -10.43 1.20 4.04
C GLU A 358 -9.57 0.93 5.27
N ILE A 359 -9.37 1.93 6.14
CA ILE A 359 -8.62 1.78 7.40
C ILE A 359 -9.12 0.62 8.26
N ILE A 360 -10.44 0.49 8.44
CA ILE A 360 -11.03 -0.61 9.21
C ILE A 360 -10.79 -1.95 8.53
N THR A 361 -10.93 -2.01 7.20
CA THR A 361 -10.68 -3.22 6.43
C THR A 361 -9.22 -3.66 6.56
N LEU A 362 -8.29 -2.71 6.53
CA LEU A 362 -6.84 -2.94 6.71
C LEU A 362 -6.52 -3.49 8.10
N SER A 363 -7.08 -2.85 9.13
CA SER A 363 -6.80 -3.20 10.52
C SER A 363 -7.46 -4.50 10.94
N GLU A 364 -8.74 -4.67 10.61
CA GLU A 364 -9.55 -5.76 11.14
C GLU A 364 -9.51 -7.03 10.30
N ARG A 365 -9.08 -6.92 9.03
CA ARG A 365 -8.90 -8.02 8.08
C ARG A 365 -10.15 -8.91 8.03
N PRO A 366 -11.26 -8.43 7.46
CA PRO A 366 -12.52 -9.17 7.46
C PRO A 366 -12.45 -10.46 6.63
N LYS A 367 -13.26 -11.47 6.96
CA LYS A 367 -13.27 -12.79 6.32
C LYS A 367 -13.41 -12.74 4.82
N TYR A 368 -14.17 -11.82 4.22
CA TYR A 368 -14.22 -11.71 2.75
C TYR A 368 -12.92 -11.25 2.10
N LYS A 369 -11.99 -10.74 2.90
CA LYS A 369 -10.63 -10.41 2.55
C LYS A 369 -9.64 -11.45 3.07
N GLN A 370 -10.01 -12.29 4.05
CA GLN A 370 -9.20 -13.41 4.55
C GLN A 370 -9.48 -14.75 3.87
N SER A 371 -10.70 -15.07 3.44
CA SER A 371 -10.96 -16.05 2.37
C SER A 371 -10.61 -15.46 0.99
N ILE A 372 -9.77 -14.41 1.03
CA ILE A 372 -8.73 -13.85 0.19
C ILE A 372 -7.38 -14.60 0.15
N ASP A 373 -7.13 -15.27 1.28
CA ASP A 373 -5.87 -15.71 1.88
C ASP A 373 -6.06 -17.08 2.55
N ILE A 374 -5.48 -18.10 1.93
CA ILE A 374 -5.14 -19.39 2.56
C ILE A 374 -6.37 -20.24 2.97
N ASP A 375 -6.99 -20.87 1.99
CA ASP A 375 -7.68 -22.15 2.25
C ASP A 375 -6.65 -23.31 2.17
N TYR A 376 -6.50 -24.01 3.31
CA TYR A 376 -5.87 -25.31 3.53
C TYR A 376 -4.32 -25.40 3.62
N VAL A 377 -3.79 -25.22 4.83
CA VAL A 377 -2.63 -26.00 5.30
C VAL A 377 -3.17 -27.24 6.02
N VAL A 378 -3.20 -28.39 5.33
CA VAL A 378 -3.24 -29.70 6.02
C VAL A 378 -1.80 -30.14 6.21
N PRO A 379 -1.34 -30.44 7.43
CA PRO A 379 -0.12 -31.20 7.62
C PRO A 379 -0.37 -32.58 7.01
N VAL A 380 0.32 -32.91 5.91
CA VAL A 380 0.42 -34.31 5.50
C VAL A 380 1.41 -34.92 6.49
N ASP A 381 0.89 -35.69 7.44
CA ASP A 381 1.72 -36.57 8.26
C ASP A 381 2.58 -37.40 7.30
N HIS A 382 3.89 -37.25 7.43
CA HIS A 382 4.83 -38.14 6.78
C HIS A 382 4.65 -39.52 7.43
N GLU A 383 3.89 -40.40 6.78
CA GLU A 383 4.12 -41.83 6.96
C GLU A 383 5.56 -42.09 6.54
N GLU A 384 6.42 -42.34 7.52
CA GLU A 384 7.75 -42.92 7.31
C GLU A 384 7.55 -44.26 6.59
N GLY A 385 7.69 -44.23 5.26
CA GLY A 385 7.84 -45.42 4.46
C GLY A 385 9.13 -46.11 4.88
N THR A 386 8.99 -47.16 5.68
CA THR A 386 10.02 -48.19 5.83
C THR A 386 10.36 -48.74 4.45
N GLU A 387 11.57 -48.44 3.97
CA GLU A 387 12.21 -49.17 2.88
C GLU A 387 12.30 -50.65 3.26
N GLU A 388 11.51 -51.49 2.59
CA GLU A 388 11.84 -52.90 2.46
C GLU A 388 12.76 -53.03 1.24
N ASP A 389 14.04 -53.27 1.53
CA ASP A 389 15.01 -53.84 0.61
C ASP A 389 14.50 -55.20 0.10
N GLU A 390 14.23 -55.31 -1.21
CA GLU A 390 14.31 -56.60 -1.90
C GLU A 390 15.28 -56.49 -3.08
N ASP A 391 16.52 -56.92 -2.80
CA ASP A 391 17.45 -57.47 -3.79
C ASP A 391 16.78 -58.63 -4.54
N LYS A 392 16.68 -58.51 -5.87
CA LYS A 392 16.95 -59.59 -6.84
C LYS A 392 17.37 -59.06 -8.20
#